data_AF-A0A5E4IL82-F1
#
_entry.id   AF-A0A5E4IL82-F1
#
_cell.length_a   1.000
_cell.length_b   1.000
_cell.length_c   1.000
_cell.angle_alpha   90.00
_cell.angle_beta   90.00
_cell.angle_gamma   90.00
#
_symmetry.space_group_name_H-M   'P 1'
#
loop_
_entity.id
_entity.type
_entity.pdbx_description
1 polymer ?
#
loop_
_entity_poly.entity_id
_entity_poly.type
_entity_poly.pdbx_seq_one_letter_code
_entity_poly.pdbx_strand_id
1 'polypeptide(L)'
;MTEGPIFQIGSQQASRDIYNIARDLNISQNSSREDMTKVIEAIRYKISESNLEEKSKEKIDNHLDNVTIKLKDKNPDKESIADSIKQTNEILKEAKTTGESLKDIGALIAKAALWLGTTAAKLGWIF
;
A
#
# COMPACT_ATOMS: atom_id res chain seq x y z
N MET A 1 12.59 -10.96 34.39
CA MET A 1 12.99 -10.55 33.03
C MET A 1 11.82 -10.87 32.13
N THR A 2 10.97 -9.89 31.87
CA THR A 2 9.79 -10.05 31.00
C THR A 2 10.15 -9.49 29.64
N GLU A 3 10.32 -10.39 28.68
CA GLU A 3 10.42 -10.08 27.26
C GLU A 3 9.09 -9.45 26.84
N GLY A 4 9.11 -8.12 26.67
CA GLY A 4 7.97 -7.38 26.13
C GLY A 4 7.79 -7.66 24.64
N PRO A 5 6.57 -7.52 24.10
CA PRO A 5 6.30 -7.84 22.71
C PRO A 5 7.11 -6.93 21.78
N ILE A 6 7.85 -7.57 20.88
CA ILE A 6 8.51 -6.96 19.73
C ILE A 6 7.37 -6.51 18.81
N PHE A 7 7.35 -5.22 18.45
CA PHE A 7 6.30 -4.48 17.71
C PHE A 7 5.20 -3.83 18.57
N GLN A 8 5.49 -2.62 19.07
CA GLN A 8 4.46 -1.60 19.31
C GLN A 8 3.89 -1.12 17.97
N ILE A 9 2.89 -1.84 17.47
CA ILE A 9 1.93 -1.34 16.48
C ILE A 9 1.14 -0.25 17.22
N GLY A 10 1.51 1.03 17.07
CA GLY A 10 0.76 2.10 17.73
C GLY A 10 1.43 3.47 17.86
N SER A 11 2.73 3.63 17.58
CA SER A 11 3.32 4.98 17.55
C SER A 11 3.28 5.55 16.13
N GLN A 12 2.75 6.76 15.97
CA GLN A 12 2.82 7.50 14.69
C GLN A 12 4.26 7.57 14.13
N GLN A 13 5.26 7.50 15.02
CA GLN A 13 6.67 7.45 14.67
C GLN A 13 7.03 6.21 13.83
N ALA A 14 6.60 5.01 14.24
CA ALA A 14 6.88 3.78 13.49
C ALA A 14 6.25 3.80 12.09
N SER A 15 5.02 4.31 11.96
CA SER A 15 4.35 4.43 10.65
C SER A 15 5.03 5.46 9.75
N ARG A 16 5.51 6.57 10.31
CA ARG A 16 6.28 7.58 9.58
C ARG A 16 7.64 7.02 9.11
N ASP A 17 8.32 6.26 9.94
CA ASP A 17 9.60 5.63 9.58
C ASP A 17 9.43 4.61 8.45
N ILE A 18 8.37 3.80 8.50
CA ILE A 18 8.00 2.86 7.42
C ILE A 18 7.70 3.61 6.12
N TYR A 19 6.98 4.73 6.17
CA TYR A 19 6.72 5.55 4.99
C TYR A 19 8.01 6.09 4.37
N ASN A 20 8.93 6.63 5.17
CA ASN A 20 10.21 7.13 4.68
C ASN A 20 11.03 6.02 3.99
N ILE A 21 11.08 4.83 4.62
CA ILE A 21 11.74 3.67 4.04
C ILE A 21 11.08 3.30 2.70
N ALA A 22 9.75 3.14 2.67
CA ALA A 22 9.03 2.73 1.47
C ALA A 22 9.12 3.73 0.33
N ARG A 23 9.19 5.04 0.64
CA ARG A 23 9.41 6.10 -0.34
C ARG A 23 10.76 5.92 -1.05
N ASP A 24 11.80 5.58 -0.30
CA ASP A 24 13.16 5.47 -0.80
C ASP A 24 13.48 4.06 -1.36
N LEU A 25 12.62 3.06 -1.13
CA LEU A 25 12.76 1.71 -1.70
C LEU A 25 12.71 1.75 -3.24
N ASN A 26 13.71 1.15 -3.88
CA ASN A 26 13.68 0.87 -5.31
C ASN A 26 12.94 -0.45 -5.57
N ILE A 27 11.70 -0.35 -6.04
CA ILE A 27 10.83 -1.51 -6.27
C ILE A 27 10.90 -1.96 -7.73
N SER A 28 11.04 -3.27 -7.93
CA SER A 28 10.98 -3.96 -9.22
C SER A 28 10.14 -5.23 -9.11
N GLN A 29 9.91 -5.91 -10.23
CA GLN A 29 9.17 -7.18 -10.27
C GLN A 29 9.80 -8.30 -9.42
N ASN A 30 11.09 -8.19 -9.14
CA ASN A 30 11.88 -9.15 -8.36
C ASN A 30 12.04 -8.74 -6.89
N SER A 31 11.53 -7.57 -6.48
CA SER A 31 11.60 -7.14 -5.09
C SER A 31 10.82 -8.09 -4.17
N SER A 32 11.23 -8.15 -2.91
CA SER A 32 10.69 -9.11 -1.97
C SER A 32 9.24 -8.80 -1.60
N ARG A 33 8.53 -9.81 -1.05
CA ARG A 33 7.19 -9.61 -0.48
C ARG A 33 7.23 -8.65 0.71
N GLU A 34 8.32 -8.66 1.48
CA GLU A 34 8.51 -7.75 2.62
C GLU A 34 8.64 -6.30 2.17
N ASP A 35 9.34 -6.04 1.08
CA ASP A 35 9.42 -4.69 0.49
C ASP A 35 8.04 -4.24 0.00
N MET A 36 7.27 -5.15 -0.61
CA MET A 36 5.90 -4.86 -1.01
C MET A 36 4.99 -4.60 0.21
N THR A 37 5.15 -5.35 1.31
CA THR A 37 4.42 -5.11 2.56
C THR A 37 4.68 -3.70 3.10
N LYS A 38 5.95 -3.25 3.11
CA LYS A 38 6.30 -1.87 3.52
C LYS A 38 5.64 -0.82 2.64
N VAL A 39 5.55 -1.05 1.33
CA VAL A 39 4.82 -0.16 0.41
C VAL A 39 3.34 -0.09 0.76
N ILE A 40 2.70 -1.23 1.06
CA ILE A 40 1.29 -1.26 1.48
C ILE A 40 1.06 -0.54 2.81
N GLU A 41 1.93 -0.75 3.79
CA GLU A 41 1.86 -0.05 5.09
C GLU A 41 2.04 1.46 4.93
N ALA A 42 2.95 1.89 4.05
CA ALA A 42 3.13 3.30 3.71
C ALA A 42 1.89 3.91 3.05
N ILE A 43 1.20 3.16 2.17
CA ILE A 43 -0.07 3.59 1.57
C ILE A 43 -1.12 3.79 2.67
N ARG A 44 -1.29 2.83 3.58
CA ARG A 44 -2.23 2.94 4.71
C ARG A 44 -1.94 4.16 5.58
N TYR A 45 -0.67 4.37 5.93
CA TYR A 45 -0.27 5.53 6.73
C TYR A 45 -0.65 6.84 6.04
N LYS A 46 -0.38 6.99 4.74
CA LYS A 46 -0.73 8.22 4.03
C LYS A 46 -2.23 8.40 3.86
N ILE A 47 -2.99 7.32 3.75
CA ILE A 47 -4.46 7.37 3.75
C ILE A 47 -4.99 7.81 5.11
N SER A 48 -4.43 7.32 6.22
CA SER A 48 -4.87 7.72 7.56
C SER A 48 -4.61 9.22 7.81
N GLU A 49 -3.49 9.75 7.32
CA GLU A 49 -3.16 11.19 7.35
C GLU A 49 -3.95 12.05 6.35
N SER A 50 -4.66 11.44 5.39
CA SER A 50 -5.40 12.20 4.38
C SER A 50 -6.74 12.73 4.91
N ASN A 51 -7.26 13.78 4.26
CA ASN A 51 -8.60 14.32 4.51
C ASN A 51 -9.72 13.52 3.80
N LEU A 52 -9.49 12.24 3.49
CA LEU A 52 -10.52 11.36 2.96
C LEU A 52 -11.66 11.17 3.96
N GLU A 53 -12.88 10.99 3.44
CA GLU A 53 -14.02 10.56 4.26
C GLU A 53 -13.74 9.20 4.90
N GLU A 54 -14.19 9.02 6.14
CA GLU A 54 -13.95 7.79 6.91
C GLU A 54 -14.45 6.53 6.17
N LYS A 55 -15.61 6.63 5.52
CA LYS A 55 -16.16 5.53 4.71
C LYS A 55 -15.26 5.14 3.53
N SER A 56 -14.55 6.11 2.95
CA SER A 56 -13.59 5.84 1.87
C SER A 56 -12.31 5.23 2.44
N LYS A 57 -11.83 5.69 3.61
CA LYS A 57 -10.70 5.09 4.32
C LYS A 57 -10.97 3.63 4.66
N GLU A 58 -12.13 3.33 5.25
CA GLU A 58 -12.55 1.96 5.62
C GLU A 58 -12.59 1.03 4.40
N LYS A 59 -13.16 1.48 3.27
CA LYS A 59 -13.17 0.69 2.03
C LYS A 59 -11.75 0.41 1.53
N ILE A 60 -10.88 1.42 1.54
CA ILE A 60 -9.50 1.24 1.12
C ILE A 60 -8.77 0.27 2.07
N ASP A 61 -8.93 0.40 3.39
CA ASP A 61 -8.31 -0.50 4.35
C ASP A 61 -8.73 -1.95 4.14
N ASN A 62 -10.00 -2.21 3.82
CA ASN A 62 -10.47 -3.55 3.46
C ASN A 62 -9.74 -4.12 2.21
N HIS A 63 -9.48 -3.29 1.20
CA HIS A 63 -8.69 -3.71 0.04
C HIS A 63 -7.22 -3.95 0.40
N LEU A 64 -6.63 -3.11 1.25
CA LEU A 64 -5.23 -3.26 1.67
C LEU A 64 -5.04 -4.44 2.64
N ASP A 65 -6.05 -4.81 3.44
CA ASP A 65 -6.08 -6.02 4.26
C ASP A 65 -6.01 -7.26 3.38
N ASN A 66 -6.83 -7.29 2.34
CA ASN A 66 -6.84 -8.36 1.35
C ASN A 66 -5.49 -8.52 0.64
N VAL A 67 -4.74 -7.44 0.46
CA VAL A 67 -3.37 -7.49 -0.09
C VAL A 67 -2.40 -8.03 0.95
N THR A 68 -2.48 -7.52 2.18
CA THR A 68 -1.58 -7.90 3.28
C THR A 68 -1.70 -9.39 3.60
N ILE A 69 -2.91 -9.94 3.57
CA ILE A 69 -3.16 -11.37 3.75
C ILE A 69 -2.45 -12.17 2.64
N LYS A 70 -2.64 -11.79 1.37
CA LYS A 70 -2.03 -12.50 0.23
C LYS A 70 -0.51 -12.38 0.18
N LEU A 71 0.05 -11.26 0.62
CA LEU A 71 1.50 -11.09 0.69
C LEU A 71 2.17 -12.04 1.70
N LYS A 72 1.42 -12.57 2.68
CA LYS A 72 1.93 -13.59 3.61
C LYS A 72 2.15 -14.95 2.93
N ASP A 73 1.43 -15.25 1.86
CA ASP A 73 1.59 -16.49 1.11
C ASP A 73 2.98 -16.60 0.47
N LYS A 74 3.53 -17.81 0.45
CA LYS A 74 4.84 -18.09 -0.15
C LYS A 74 4.87 -17.76 -1.64
N ASN A 75 3.76 -17.98 -2.33
CA ASN A 75 3.55 -17.58 -3.72
C ASN A 75 2.28 -16.72 -3.80
N PRO A 76 2.41 -15.39 -3.61
CA PRO A 76 1.27 -14.49 -3.50
C PRO A 76 0.53 -14.40 -4.84
N ASP A 77 -0.79 -14.43 -4.78
CA ASP A 77 -1.64 -14.21 -5.95
C ASP A 77 -1.55 -12.74 -6.41
N LYS A 78 -0.67 -12.50 -7.38
CA LYS A 78 -0.45 -11.17 -7.95
C LYS A 78 -1.67 -10.61 -8.67
N GLU A 79 -2.56 -11.44 -9.23
CA GLU A 79 -3.77 -10.95 -9.91
C GLU A 79 -4.74 -10.34 -8.90
N SER A 80 -5.07 -11.09 -7.85
CA SER A 80 -5.93 -10.58 -6.78
C SER A 80 -5.33 -9.39 -6.03
N ILE A 81 -3.99 -9.36 -5.86
CA ILE A 81 -3.32 -8.18 -5.28
C ILE A 81 -3.51 -6.98 -6.19
N ALA A 82 -3.26 -7.13 -7.49
CA ALA A 82 -3.38 -6.04 -8.44
C ALA A 82 -4.81 -5.49 -8.52
N ASP A 83 -5.82 -6.35 -8.48
CA ASP A 83 -7.23 -5.93 -8.40
C ASP A 83 -7.50 -5.12 -7.12
N SER A 84 -6.97 -5.55 -5.98
CA SER A 84 -7.17 -4.84 -4.71
C SER A 84 -6.50 -3.46 -4.70
N ILE A 85 -5.29 -3.33 -5.25
CA ILE A 85 -4.66 -2.01 -5.39
C ILE A 85 -5.39 -1.15 -6.45
N LYS A 86 -6.00 -1.78 -7.46
CA LYS A 86 -6.78 -1.05 -8.48
C LYS A 86 -8.00 -0.40 -7.84
N GLN A 87 -8.75 -1.17 -7.05
CA GLN A 87 -9.91 -0.67 -6.31
C GLN A 87 -9.51 0.46 -5.35
N THR A 88 -8.35 0.32 -4.67
CA THR A 88 -7.79 1.40 -3.86
C THR A 88 -7.57 2.67 -4.67
N ASN A 89 -6.94 2.57 -5.84
CA ASN A 89 -6.69 3.71 -6.73
C ASN A 89 -7.99 4.35 -7.27
N GLU A 90 -9.01 3.54 -7.57
CA GLU A 90 -10.31 4.02 -8.03
C GLU A 90 -11.02 4.84 -6.95
N ILE A 91 -11.07 4.34 -5.70
CA ILE A 91 -11.65 5.08 -4.57
C ILE A 91 -10.91 6.40 -4.34
N LEU A 92 -9.56 6.40 -4.43
CA LEU A 92 -8.76 7.60 -4.26
C LEU A 92 -9.05 8.67 -5.33
N LYS A 93 -9.31 8.25 -6.58
CA LYS A 93 -9.71 9.13 -7.68
C LYS A 93 -11.12 9.68 -7.47
N GLU A 94 -12.07 8.84 -7.04
CA GLU A 94 -13.46 9.24 -6.78
C GLU A 94 -13.56 10.22 -5.61
N ALA A 95 -12.78 10.00 -4.56
CA ALA A 95 -12.78 10.83 -3.36
C ALA A 95 -12.17 12.22 -3.56
N LYS A 96 -11.77 12.57 -4.80
CA LYS A 96 -11.16 13.86 -5.18
C LYS A 96 -10.06 14.31 -4.23
N THR A 97 -9.28 13.35 -3.71
CA THR A 97 -8.17 13.64 -2.79
C THR A 97 -7.26 14.68 -3.43
N THR A 98 -7.01 15.79 -2.75
CA THR A 98 -6.28 16.92 -3.32
C THR A 98 -4.80 16.93 -2.91
N GLY A 99 -4.00 17.68 -3.67
CA GLY A 99 -2.70 18.17 -3.21
C GLY A 99 -1.58 17.12 -3.14
N GLU A 100 -0.83 17.16 -2.05
CA GLU A 100 0.42 16.41 -1.81
C GLU A 100 0.16 14.94 -1.42
N SER A 101 -0.89 14.67 -0.64
CA SER A 101 -1.24 13.30 -0.23
C SER A 101 -1.58 12.39 -1.41
N LEU A 102 -2.29 12.91 -2.43
CA LEU A 102 -2.57 12.14 -3.65
C LEU A 102 -1.28 11.81 -4.43
N LYS A 103 -0.31 12.74 -4.47
CA LYS A 103 0.98 12.50 -5.13
C LYS A 103 1.77 11.42 -4.40
N ASP A 104 1.86 11.50 -3.08
CA ASP A 104 2.58 10.53 -2.27
C ASP A 104 1.96 9.13 -2.37
N ILE A 105 0.63 9.04 -2.24
CA ILE A 105 -0.09 7.77 -2.36
C ILE A 105 0.04 7.23 -3.80
N GLY A 106 -0.08 8.09 -4.82
CA GLY A 106 0.07 7.72 -6.22
C GLY A 106 1.46 7.15 -6.53
N ALA A 107 2.53 7.75 -5.98
CA ALA A 107 3.89 7.24 -6.13
C ALA A 107 4.05 5.83 -5.50
N LEU A 108 3.44 5.59 -4.34
CA LEU A 108 3.45 4.27 -3.70
C LEU A 108 2.62 3.25 -4.49
N ILE A 109 1.48 3.65 -5.05
CA ILE A 109 0.66 2.81 -5.95
C ILE A 109 1.46 2.45 -7.22
N ALA A 110 2.24 3.39 -7.77
CA ALA A 110 3.11 3.11 -8.90
C ALA A 110 4.20 2.07 -8.55
N LYS A 111 4.82 2.17 -7.37
CA LYS A 111 5.74 1.13 -6.88
C LYS A 111 5.05 -0.24 -6.77
N ALA A 112 3.82 -0.27 -6.26
CA ALA A 112 3.05 -1.51 -6.18
C ALA A 112 2.86 -2.16 -7.56
N ALA A 113 2.55 -1.37 -8.58
CA ALA A 113 2.40 -1.89 -9.93
C ALA A 113 3.70 -2.31 -10.59
N LEU A 114 4.81 -1.62 -10.32
CA LEU A 114 6.13 -2.06 -10.77
C LEU A 114 6.46 -3.46 -10.23
N TRP A 115 6.11 -3.74 -8.97
CA TRP A 115 6.25 -5.07 -8.39
C TRP A 115 5.32 -6.13 -9.03
N LEU A 116 4.10 -5.72 -9.36
CA LEU A 116 3.11 -6.57 -10.03
C LEU A 116 3.48 -6.86 -11.50
N GLY A 117 4.25 -5.98 -12.13
CA GLY A 117 4.77 -6.18 -13.48
C GLY A 117 3.65 -6.32 -14.52
N THR A 118 3.72 -7.38 -15.32
CA THR A 118 2.77 -7.62 -16.42
C THR A 118 1.33 -7.81 -15.94
N THR A 119 1.12 -8.22 -14.69
CA THR A 119 -0.22 -8.33 -14.10
C THR A 119 -0.91 -6.97 -13.99
N ALA A 120 -0.19 -5.91 -13.60
CA ALA A 120 -0.76 -4.57 -13.57
C ALA A 120 -1.13 -4.08 -14.98
N ALA A 121 -0.26 -4.34 -15.97
CA ALA A 121 -0.51 -3.98 -17.37
C ALA A 121 -1.77 -4.66 -17.93
N LYS A 122 -1.97 -5.95 -17.63
CA LYS A 122 -3.17 -6.71 -18.05
C LYS A 122 -4.48 -6.13 -17.50
N LEU A 123 -4.44 -5.49 -16.33
CA LEU A 123 -5.60 -4.90 -15.68
C LEU A 123 -5.87 -3.45 -16.12
N GLY A 124 -5.14 -2.97 -17.13
CA GLY A 124 -5.33 -1.65 -17.73
C GLY A 124 -4.67 -0.50 -16.94
N TRP A 125 -3.68 -0.80 -16.11
CA TRP A 125 -2.90 0.24 -15.43
C TRP A 125 -1.92 0.86 -16.42
N ILE A 126 -2.37 1.92 -17.09
CA ILE A 126 -1.49 2.77 -17.91
C ILE A 126 -0.93 3.85 -16.97
N PHE A 127 0.38 3.83 -16.77
CA PHE A 127 1.14 4.86 -16.06
C PHE A 127 1.52 6.00 -16.99
#